data_AF-A0A3A5JXP1-F1
#
_entry.id   AF-A0A3A5JXP1-F1
#
_cell.length_a   1.000
_cell.length_b   1.000
_cell.length_c   1.000
_cell.angle_alpha   90.00
_cell.angle_beta   90.00
_cell.angle_gamma   90.00
#
_symmetry.space_group_name_H-M   'P 1'
#
loop_
_entity.id
_entity.type
_entity.pdbx_description
1 polymer ?
#
loop_
_entity_poly.entity_id
_entity_poly.type
_entity_poly.pdbx_seq_one_letter_code
_entity_poly.pdbx_strand_id
1 'polypeptide(L)'
;MTTSSRIFDVVQAMSGQKNVIIIPRPYLQFFGEDQQAYQLAAVLNQLVFWSGCGGRDDGWFYKTHEELGEEVELGRDQIRRIVTKLESKYLAGVLDTANRRLNNGDKVKHYRLDGDKLIELIFPVKKDACPPNGNGESAEPEQQNRHSETADVPFDGNGEGAVPILYTDLNTDPNLQIIKPSCQPASPADGEEFIAKRLTREATEVVEHLSKLTGVTFELSDNNLQHIRARLRNATATKDEMLVVVDHLVACWLGTKFARGLNPSKIFSSEKFSSNLLAAKAWDTAGRPACSSEPATASNDSLIDVTERDAAYRRYMSGTISQTKPSDLELRVCKAAGAANLRKQNSTFAISRWNSIWKEQAQRGNQGAAA
;
A
#
# COMPACT_ATOMS: atom_id res chain seq x y z
N MET A 1 35.68 -8.78 -8.31
CA MET A 1 34.53 -9.63 -8.71
C MET A 1 33.94 -10.20 -7.44
N THR A 2 32.88 -9.58 -6.91
CA THR A 2 32.28 -9.91 -5.61
C THR A 2 31.01 -10.73 -5.81
N THR A 3 31.18 -12.04 -5.95
CA THR A 3 30.09 -13.03 -6.07
C THR A 3 29.21 -13.10 -4.81
N SER A 4 29.63 -12.47 -3.71
CA SER A 4 28.94 -12.49 -2.41
C SER A 4 27.71 -11.57 -2.33
N SER A 5 27.58 -10.56 -3.20
CA SER A 5 26.45 -9.60 -3.15
C SER A 5 25.13 -10.24 -3.58
N ARG A 6 25.14 -10.94 -4.73
CA ARG A 6 23.91 -11.53 -5.30
C ARG A 6 23.27 -12.57 -4.39
N ILE A 7 24.07 -13.34 -3.66
CA ILE A 7 23.55 -14.34 -2.70
C ILE A 7 22.83 -13.64 -1.56
N PHE A 8 23.42 -12.58 -0.99
CA PHE A 8 22.81 -11.83 0.09
C PHE A 8 21.53 -11.11 -0.34
N ASP A 9 21.52 -10.51 -1.54
CA ASP A 9 20.33 -9.84 -2.10
C ASP A 9 19.17 -10.81 -2.33
N VAL A 10 19.46 -12.02 -2.84
CA VAL A 10 18.45 -13.07 -3.05
C VAL A 10 17.94 -13.63 -1.72
N VAL A 11 18.84 -13.93 -0.78
CA VAL A 11 18.45 -14.45 0.54
C VAL A 11 17.66 -13.41 1.32
N GLN A 12 18.04 -12.14 1.26
CA GLN A 12 17.31 -11.04 1.88
C GLN A 12 15.94 -10.84 1.23
N ALA A 13 15.83 -10.95 -0.10
CA ALA A 13 14.55 -10.88 -0.82
C ALA A 13 13.62 -12.06 -0.48
N MET A 14 14.15 -13.20 -0.03
CA MET A 14 13.40 -14.36 0.48
C MET A 14 13.16 -14.31 1.99
N SER A 15 13.82 -13.41 2.71
CA SER A 15 13.74 -13.29 4.17
C SER A 15 12.65 -12.30 4.58
N GLY A 16 12.06 -12.52 5.76
CA GLY A 16 11.00 -11.67 6.32
C GLY A 16 9.59 -12.26 6.20
N GLN A 17 8.66 -11.79 7.03
CA GLN A 17 7.32 -12.38 7.17
C GLN A 17 6.49 -12.35 5.88
N LYS A 18 6.74 -11.37 4.98
CA LYS A 18 6.05 -11.29 3.68
C LYS A 18 6.29 -12.51 2.77
N ASN A 19 7.39 -13.23 2.98
CA ASN A 19 7.75 -14.44 2.23
C ASN A 19 7.57 -15.72 3.04
N VAL A 20 6.94 -15.64 4.22
CA VAL A 20 6.76 -16.78 5.13
C VAL A 20 5.31 -16.85 5.56
N ILE A 21 4.65 -17.97 5.27
CA ILE A 21 3.31 -18.25 5.77
C ILE A 21 3.44 -18.97 7.11
N ILE A 22 3.08 -18.27 8.19
CA ILE A 22 3.07 -18.84 9.54
C ILE A 22 1.67 -19.38 9.84
N ILE A 23 1.60 -20.64 10.24
CA ILE A 23 0.33 -21.30 10.58
C ILE A 23 0.39 -21.77 12.04
N PRO A 24 -0.52 -21.27 12.90
CA PRO A 24 -0.64 -21.73 14.28
C PRO A 24 -0.93 -23.23 14.35
N ARG A 25 -0.13 -23.96 15.14
CA ARG A 25 -0.33 -25.41 15.37
C ARG A 25 -1.74 -25.78 15.83
N PRO A 26 -2.44 -25.01 16.69
CA PRO A 26 -3.82 -25.32 17.05
C PRO A 26 -4.76 -25.39 15.86
N TYR A 27 -4.57 -24.58 14.82
CA TYR A 27 -5.41 -24.64 13.62
C TYR A 27 -5.17 -25.94 12.84
N LEU A 28 -3.92 -26.38 12.74
CA LEU A 28 -3.59 -27.66 12.11
C LEU A 28 -4.16 -28.85 12.89
N GLN A 29 -4.16 -28.78 14.22
CA GLN A 29 -4.80 -29.80 15.06
C GLN A 29 -6.31 -29.81 14.87
N PHE A 30 -6.93 -28.62 14.86
CA PHE A 30 -8.37 -28.47 14.65
C PHE A 30 -8.84 -29.02 13.30
N PHE A 31 -8.05 -28.84 12.23
CA PHE A 31 -8.35 -29.39 10.90
C PHE A 31 -7.70 -30.75 10.63
N GLY A 32 -7.15 -31.43 11.63
CA GLY A 32 -6.23 -32.56 11.44
C GLY A 32 -6.79 -33.77 10.67
N GLU A 33 -8.12 -33.94 10.65
CA GLU A 33 -8.78 -35.02 9.89
C GLU A 33 -9.07 -34.66 8.42
N ASP A 34 -8.83 -33.41 8.01
CA ASP A 34 -9.10 -32.95 6.66
C ASP A 34 -7.85 -32.99 5.78
N GLN A 35 -7.99 -33.51 4.56
CA GLN A 35 -6.90 -33.53 3.57
C GLN A 35 -6.40 -32.12 3.20
N GLN A 36 -7.21 -31.09 3.42
CA GLN A 36 -6.88 -29.70 3.15
C GLN A 36 -6.53 -28.91 4.42
N ALA A 37 -6.08 -29.58 5.49
CA ALA A 37 -5.81 -28.98 6.80
C ALA A 37 -4.93 -27.71 6.72
N TYR A 38 -3.85 -27.76 5.93
CA TYR A 38 -2.94 -26.62 5.78
C TYR A 38 -3.61 -25.43 5.09
N GLN A 39 -4.37 -25.66 4.01
CA GLN A 39 -5.09 -24.59 3.31
C GLN A 39 -6.21 -24.00 4.18
N LEU A 40 -6.95 -24.85 4.91
CA LEU A 40 -7.97 -24.43 5.86
C LEU A 40 -7.36 -23.56 6.96
N ALA A 41 -6.25 -24.01 7.54
CA ALA A 41 -5.54 -23.29 8.59
C ALA A 41 -4.96 -21.96 8.11
N ALA A 42 -4.33 -21.93 6.93
CA ALA A 42 -3.78 -20.70 6.35
C ALA A 42 -4.87 -19.67 6.06
N VAL A 43 -6.00 -20.07 5.47
CA VAL A 43 -7.11 -19.15 5.21
C VAL A 43 -7.75 -18.68 6.52
N LEU A 44 -7.96 -19.57 7.50
CA LEU A 44 -8.47 -19.17 8.81
C LEU A 44 -7.55 -18.16 9.50
N ASN A 45 -6.24 -18.37 9.43
CA ASN A 45 -5.23 -17.46 9.97
C ASN A 45 -5.41 -16.02 9.46
N GLN A 46 -5.64 -15.88 8.15
CA GLN A 46 -5.91 -14.56 7.56
C GLN A 46 -7.27 -14.01 7.95
N LEU A 47 -8.33 -14.83 7.96
CA LEU A 47 -9.66 -14.36 8.37
C LEU A 47 -9.65 -13.82 9.82
N VAL A 48 -8.95 -14.49 10.74
CA VAL A 48 -8.78 -14.03 12.13
C VAL A 48 -8.01 -12.71 12.17
N PHE A 49 -6.89 -12.62 11.44
CA PHE A 49 -6.10 -11.39 11.35
C PHE A 49 -6.93 -10.19 10.89
N TRP A 50 -7.67 -10.34 9.79
CA TRP A 50 -8.51 -9.27 9.23
C TRP A 50 -9.70 -8.92 10.12
N SER A 51 -10.21 -9.87 10.89
CA SER A 51 -11.27 -9.62 11.87
C SER A 51 -10.79 -8.66 12.98
N GLY A 52 -9.52 -8.75 13.38
CA GLY A 52 -8.91 -7.82 14.35
C GLY A 52 -8.49 -6.47 13.77
N CYS A 53 -8.35 -6.37 12.44
CA CYS A 53 -7.96 -5.14 11.75
C CYS A 53 -9.16 -4.25 11.33
N GLY A 54 -10.39 -4.75 11.46
CA GLY A 54 -11.59 -4.03 11.05
C GLY A 54 -12.01 -2.94 12.05
N GLY A 55 -11.90 -1.66 11.67
CA GLY A 55 -12.35 -0.53 12.48
C GLY A 55 -13.87 -0.29 12.48
N ARG A 56 -14.68 -1.30 12.14
CA ARG A 56 -16.15 -1.19 12.10
C ARG A 56 -16.74 -1.88 13.31
N ASP A 57 -17.64 -1.19 14.01
CA ASP A 57 -18.36 -1.74 15.17
C ASP A 57 -19.21 -2.98 14.84
N ASP A 58 -19.49 -3.23 13.55
CA ASP A 58 -20.28 -4.37 13.08
C ASP A 58 -19.48 -5.68 12.90
N GLY A 59 -18.14 -5.63 13.08
CA GLY A 59 -17.24 -6.77 12.97
C GLY A 59 -17.08 -7.33 11.55
N TRP A 60 -17.58 -6.63 10.53
CA TRP A 60 -17.47 -7.05 9.13
C TRP A 60 -16.22 -6.47 8.48
N PHE A 61 -15.49 -7.29 7.73
CA PHE A 61 -14.48 -6.84 6.77
C PHE A 61 -14.79 -7.40 5.38
N TYR A 62 -14.20 -6.83 4.34
CA TYR A 62 -14.34 -7.33 2.98
C TYR A 62 -13.00 -7.72 2.40
N LYS A 63 -13.01 -8.77 1.58
CA LYS A 63 -11.84 -9.21 0.85
C LYS A 63 -12.24 -10.03 -0.37
N THR A 64 -11.52 -9.89 -1.46
CA THR A 64 -11.72 -10.74 -2.63
C THR A 64 -11.04 -12.10 -2.43
N HIS A 65 -11.47 -13.11 -3.20
CA HIS A 65 -10.83 -14.43 -3.15
C HIS A 65 -9.43 -14.39 -3.80
N GLU A 66 -9.22 -13.48 -4.73
CA GLU A 66 -7.95 -13.19 -5.38
C GLU A 66 -6.94 -12.65 -4.36
N GLU A 67 -7.29 -11.60 -3.61
CA GLU A 67 -6.42 -11.03 -2.56
C GLU A 67 -6.11 -12.04 -1.46
N LEU A 68 -7.11 -12.81 -1.00
CA LEU A 68 -6.86 -13.90 -0.05
C LEU A 68 -5.92 -14.96 -0.64
N GLY A 69 -6.03 -15.23 -1.94
CA GLY A 69 -5.19 -16.21 -2.63
C GLY A 69 -3.74 -15.79 -2.72
N GLU A 70 -3.48 -14.51 -3.00
CA GLU A 70 -2.14 -13.92 -3.01
C GLU A 70 -1.46 -14.01 -1.63
N GLU A 71 -2.21 -13.89 -0.53
CA GLU A 71 -1.65 -13.93 0.84
C GLU A 71 -1.27 -15.32 1.33
N VAL A 72 -1.86 -16.38 0.77
CA VAL A 72 -1.62 -17.76 1.21
C VAL A 72 -1.13 -18.66 0.07
N GLU A 73 -0.76 -18.06 -1.07
CA GLU A 73 -0.26 -18.74 -2.26
C GLU A 73 -1.23 -19.82 -2.79
N LEU A 74 -2.51 -19.47 -2.91
CA LEU A 74 -3.57 -20.34 -3.44
C LEU A 74 -4.34 -19.67 -4.58
N GLY A 75 -4.79 -20.48 -5.54
CA GLY A 75 -5.63 -19.99 -6.62
C GLY A 75 -7.01 -19.56 -6.11
N ARG A 76 -7.60 -18.54 -6.75
CA ARG A 76 -8.95 -18.02 -6.45
C ARG A 76 -10.02 -19.11 -6.25
N ASP A 77 -10.06 -20.11 -7.11
CA ASP A 77 -11.04 -21.20 -7.01
C ASP A 77 -10.77 -22.13 -5.82
N GLN A 78 -9.52 -22.31 -5.43
CA GLN A 78 -9.16 -23.03 -4.20
C GLN A 78 -9.63 -22.23 -2.98
N ILE A 79 -9.35 -20.93 -2.92
CA ILE A 79 -9.84 -20.05 -1.86
C ILE A 79 -11.37 -20.12 -1.75
N ARG A 80 -12.08 -20.02 -2.87
CA ARG A 80 -13.55 -20.15 -2.88
C ARG A 80 -14.01 -21.46 -2.23
N ARG A 81 -13.40 -22.60 -2.61
CA ARG A 81 -13.74 -23.92 -2.05
C ARG A 81 -13.42 -24.00 -0.56
N ILE A 82 -12.26 -23.50 -0.15
CA ILE A 82 -11.81 -23.47 1.25
C ILE A 82 -12.73 -22.61 2.11
N VAL A 83 -13.07 -21.40 1.66
CA VAL A 83 -14.00 -20.50 2.36
C VAL A 83 -15.38 -21.16 2.51
N THR A 84 -15.92 -21.75 1.44
CA THR A 84 -17.20 -22.47 1.52
C THR A 84 -17.13 -23.64 2.51
N LYS A 85 -16.01 -24.37 2.54
CA LYS A 85 -15.78 -25.47 3.48
C LYS A 85 -15.65 -24.99 4.93
N LEU A 86 -14.94 -23.88 5.17
CA LEU A 86 -14.86 -23.24 6.48
C LEU A 86 -16.25 -22.84 6.96
N GLU A 87 -17.01 -22.10 6.15
CA GLU A 87 -18.36 -21.62 6.47
C GLU A 87 -19.35 -22.75 6.76
N SER A 88 -19.34 -23.83 5.96
CA SER A 88 -20.36 -24.89 6.05
C SER A 88 -20.01 -26.03 7.00
N LYS A 89 -18.74 -26.46 7.04
CA LYS A 89 -18.34 -27.70 7.72
C LYS A 89 -17.69 -27.44 9.08
N TYR A 90 -16.87 -26.40 9.18
CA TYR A 90 -16.01 -26.21 10.35
C TYR A 90 -16.46 -25.06 11.25
N LEU A 91 -16.93 -23.96 10.68
CA LEU A 91 -17.19 -22.70 11.37
C LEU A 91 -18.66 -22.28 11.22
N ALA A 92 -19.57 -23.24 11.12
CA ALA A 92 -21.00 -22.96 11.03
C ALA A 92 -21.46 -22.18 12.27
N GLY A 93 -22.05 -21.00 12.06
CA GLY A 93 -22.47 -20.10 13.15
C GLY A 93 -21.33 -19.32 13.83
N VAL A 94 -20.09 -19.51 13.37
CA VAL A 94 -18.88 -18.78 13.81
C VAL A 94 -18.38 -17.85 12.71
N LEU A 95 -18.40 -18.29 11.46
CA LEU A 95 -18.04 -17.49 10.28
C LEU A 95 -19.29 -17.17 9.48
N ASP A 96 -19.59 -15.87 9.35
CA ASP A 96 -20.62 -15.37 8.46
C ASP A 96 -20.02 -14.80 7.19
N THR A 97 -20.63 -15.07 6.04
CA THR A 97 -20.23 -14.45 4.78
C THR A 97 -21.40 -13.80 4.03
N ALA A 98 -21.11 -12.70 3.33
CA ALA A 98 -22.12 -11.98 2.54
C ALA A 98 -21.50 -11.39 1.27
N ASN A 99 -22.21 -11.43 0.16
CA ASN A 99 -21.80 -10.68 -1.04
C ASN A 99 -22.43 -9.30 -1.00
N ARG A 100 -21.62 -8.24 -0.89
CA ARG A 100 -22.10 -6.85 -0.93
C ARG A 100 -21.42 -6.09 -2.06
N ARG A 101 -22.05 -5.00 -2.50
CA ARG A 101 -21.49 -4.11 -3.52
C ARG A 101 -20.72 -2.99 -2.85
N LEU A 102 -19.50 -2.77 -3.33
CA LEU A 102 -18.72 -1.58 -2.98
C LEU A 102 -19.23 -0.37 -3.77
N ASN A 103 -18.82 0.83 -3.35
CA ASN A 103 -19.24 2.10 -3.97
C ASN A 103 -18.84 2.21 -5.46
N ASN A 104 -17.82 1.46 -5.87
CA ASN A 104 -17.35 1.36 -7.25
C ASN A 104 -18.18 0.39 -8.13
N GLY A 105 -19.15 -0.33 -7.55
CA GLY A 105 -20.03 -1.27 -8.25
C GLY A 105 -19.60 -2.74 -8.20
N ASP A 106 -18.38 -3.03 -7.72
CA ASP A 106 -17.86 -4.39 -7.65
C ASP A 106 -18.53 -5.20 -6.54
N LYS A 107 -18.82 -6.48 -6.83
CA LYS A 107 -19.33 -7.42 -5.83
C LYS A 107 -18.14 -8.01 -5.08
N VAL A 108 -18.03 -7.70 -3.80
CA VAL A 108 -16.96 -8.21 -2.93
C VAL A 108 -17.53 -9.00 -1.78
N LYS A 109 -16.84 -10.09 -1.42
CA LYS A 109 -17.23 -10.95 -0.32
C LYS A 109 -16.85 -10.28 1.00
N HIS A 110 -17.80 -10.23 1.91
CA HIS A 110 -17.65 -9.73 3.26
C HIS A 110 -17.65 -10.93 4.21
N TYR A 111 -16.88 -10.80 5.29
CA TYR A 111 -16.66 -11.82 6.29
C TYR A 111 -16.86 -11.20 7.68
N ARG A 112 -17.42 -11.97 8.60
CA ARG A 112 -17.48 -11.66 10.02
C ARG A 112 -17.19 -12.93 10.80
N LEU A 113 -16.31 -12.84 11.78
CA LEU A 113 -15.90 -13.96 12.62
C LEU A 113 -16.27 -13.66 14.07
N ASP A 114 -16.97 -14.59 14.71
CA ASP A 114 -17.32 -14.53 16.13
C ASP A 114 -16.16 -15.10 16.96
N GLY A 115 -15.41 -14.21 17.62
CA GLY A 115 -14.19 -14.56 18.35
C GLY A 115 -14.43 -15.49 19.54
N ASP A 116 -15.48 -15.24 20.32
CA ASP A 116 -15.77 -16.03 21.52
C ASP A 116 -16.15 -17.46 21.13
N LYS A 117 -17.04 -17.63 20.15
CA LYS A 117 -17.39 -18.95 19.64
C LYS A 117 -16.21 -19.66 18.97
N LEU A 118 -15.33 -18.92 18.30
CA LEU A 118 -14.12 -19.50 17.71
C LEU A 118 -13.18 -20.06 18.78
N ILE A 119 -13.01 -19.34 19.89
CA ILE A 119 -12.20 -19.79 21.02
C ILE A 119 -12.80 -21.07 21.61
N GLU A 120 -14.11 -21.10 21.88
CA GLU A 120 -14.79 -22.29 22.39
C GLU A 120 -14.64 -23.50 21.47
N LEU A 121 -14.63 -23.26 20.16
CA LEU A 121 -14.52 -24.30 19.14
C LEU A 121 -13.09 -24.86 18.99
N ILE A 122 -12.07 -23.99 19.00
CA ILE A 122 -10.67 -24.40 18.82
C ILE A 122 -10.04 -24.88 20.14
N PHE A 123 -10.45 -24.29 21.26
CA PHE A 123 -9.92 -24.57 22.59
C PHE A 123 -11.05 -25.02 23.53
N PRO A 124 -11.64 -26.20 23.29
CA PRO A 124 -12.69 -26.71 24.15
C PRO A 124 -12.15 -26.87 25.57
N VAL A 125 -12.83 -26.25 26.54
CA VAL A 125 -12.51 -26.43 27.96
C VAL A 125 -12.73 -27.91 28.29
N LYS A 126 -11.65 -28.63 28.58
CA LYS A 126 -11.74 -30.02 29.06
C LYS A 126 -12.49 -30.01 30.39
N LYS A 127 -13.76 -30.42 30.39
CA LYS A 127 -14.51 -30.75 31.60
C LYS A 127 -14.08 -32.13 32.11
N ASP A 128 -12.78 -32.31 32.34
CA ASP A 128 -12.25 -33.48 33.01
C ASP A 128 -11.93 -33.10 34.46
N ALA A 129 -12.99 -32.88 35.24
CA ALA A 129 -12.95 -33.10 36.66
C ALA A 129 -14.06 -34.11 36.95
N CYS A 130 -13.67 -35.37 37.12
CA CYS A 130 -14.49 -36.29 37.90
C CYS A 130 -14.86 -35.57 39.21
N PRO A 131 -16.14 -35.46 39.58
CA PRO A 131 -16.49 -34.91 40.87
C PRO A 131 -15.81 -35.79 41.94
N PRO A 132 -15.07 -35.22 42.90
CA PRO A 132 -14.70 -35.96 44.09
C PRO A 132 -16.01 -36.38 44.75
N ASN A 133 -16.22 -37.68 44.81
CA ASN A 133 -17.34 -38.24 45.53
C ASN A 133 -17.22 -37.82 47.01
N GLY A 134 -18.17 -37.02 47.49
CA GLY A 134 -18.48 -36.89 48.92
C GLY A 134 -17.83 -35.71 49.66
N ASN A 135 -18.69 -34.75 49.99
CA ASN A 135 -18.65 -33.86 51.16
C ASN A 135 -17.59 -32.74 51.22
N GLY A 136 -18.03 -31.53 50.89
CA GLY A 136 -17.39 -30.28 51.29
C GLY A 136 -18.12 -29.10 50.65
N GLU A 137 -18.68 -28.23 51.48
CA GLU A 137 -19.56 -27.11 51.10
C GLU A 137 -18.91 -26.07 50.18
N SER A 138 -19.78 -25.37 49.45
CA SER A 138 -19.51 -24.26 48.53
C SER A 138 -18.52 -23.23 49.11
N ALA A 139 -17.40 -23.01 48.42
CA ALA A 139 -16.54 -21.86 48.66
C ALA A 139 -16.28 -21.15 47.31
N GLU A 140 -16.74 -19.91 47.22
CA GLU A 140 -16.45 -18.99 46.12
C GLU A 140 -14.93 -18.73 46.01
N PRO A 141 -14.36 -18.56 44.80
CA PRO A 141 -12.96 -18.20 44.68
C PRO A 141 -12.79 -16.69 44.89
N GLU A 142 -12.42 -16.30 46.11
CA GLU A 142 -11.99 -14.95 46.44
C GLU A 142 -10.67 -14.59 45.73
N GLN A 143 -10.66 -13.39 45.14
CA GLN A 143 -9.48 -12.70 44.63
C GLN A 143 -8.46 -12.49 45.75
N GLN A 144 -7.25 -13.06 45.61
CA GLN A 144 -6.12 -12.68 46.45
C GLN A 144 -5.08 -11.86 45.68
N ASN A 145 -5.24 -10.54 45.80
CA ASN A 145 -4.15 -9.57 45.73
C ASN A 145 -3.02 -9.99 46.68
N ARG A 146 -1.78 -10.00 46.20
CA ARG A 146 -0.61 -10.09 47.06
C ARG A 146 0.35 -8.94 46.76
N HIS A 147 0.28 -7.93 47.62
CA HIS A 147 1.33 -6.93 47.78
C HIS A 147 2.56 -7.56 48.47
N SER A 148 3.70 -6.97 48.11
CA SER A 148 5.10 -7.30 48.37
C SER A 148 5.65 -6.73 49.68
N GLU A 149 6.66 -7.41 50.26
CA GLU A 149 7.84 -6.85 50.97
C GLU A 149 8.77 -8.03 51.36
N THR A 150 9.83 -8.29 50.59
CA THR A 150 11.26 -7.83 50.68
C THR A 150 12.16 -8.70 51.57
N ALA A 151 13.09 -9.41 50.90
CA ALA A 151 14.45 -9.68 51.37
C ALA A 151 15.39 -9.90 50.15
N ASP A 152 16.20 -8.87 49.88
CA ASP A 152 17.51 -8.74 49.23
C ASP A 152 17.93 -9.53 47.98
N VAL A 153 18.32 -8.73 46.97
CA VAL A 153 19.04 -9.06 45.72
C VAL A 153 20.55 -8.83 45.92
N PRO A 154 21.44 -9.50 45.17
CA PRO A 154 21.86 -8.86 43.92
C PRO A 154 22.08 -9.81 42.73
N PHE A 155 21.53 -9.35 41.59
CA PHE A 155 21.99 -9.54 40.21
C PHE A 155 21.57 -10.81 39.45
N ASP A 156 20.29 -10.77 39.03
CA ASP A 156 19.83 -10.76 37.63
C ASP A 156 20.35 -11.84 36.67
N GLY A 157 19.96 -13.08 36.94
CA GLY A 157 19.42 -13.92 35.89
C GLY A 157 17.91 -14.02 36.05
N ASN A 158 17.12 -14.01 34.97
CA ASN A 158 16.11 -15.05 34.87
C ASN A 158 15.54 -15.20 33.45
N GLY A 159 15.20 -16.46 33.14
CA GLY A 159 14.79 -16.95 31.85
C GLY A 159 13.57 -16.25 31.28
N GLU A 160 13.72 -15.88 30.02
CA GLU A 160 12.67 -15.44 29.11
C GLU A 160 11.50 -16.43 29.15
N GLY A 161 10.39 -16.00 29.74
CA GLY A 161 9.10 -16.64 29.52
C GLY A 161 8.78 -16.54 28.03
N ALA A 162 8.71 -17.70 27.37
CA ALA A 162 8.49 -17.80 25.94
C ALA A 162 7.19 -17.09 25.52
N VAL A 163 7.34 -15.92 24.89
CA VAL A 163 6.28 -15.16 24.25
C VAL A 163 5.79 -15.90 22.98
N PRO A 164 4.48 -16.12 22.81
CA PRO A 164 3.94 -16.69 21.57
C PRO A 164 4.22 -15.77 20.37
N ILE A 165 4.99 -16.29 19.40
CA ILE A 165 5.60 -15.58 18.27
C ILE A 165 4.58 -15.21 17.17
N LEU A 166 3.26 -15.24 17.43
CA LEU A 166 2.30 -15.42 16.34
C LEU A 166 1.75 -14.16 15.67
N TYR A 167 1.80 -12.96 16.25
CA TYR A 167 1.39 -11.75 15.53
C TYR A 167 2.04 -10.50 16.14
N THR A 168 3.12 -10.00 15.53
CA THR A 168 3.77 -8.74 15.97
C THR A 168 3.80 -7.63 14.93
N ASP A 169 3.34 -7.84 13.69
CA ASP A 169 3.47 -6.81 12.66
C ASP A 169 2.09 -6.35 12.15
N LEU A 170 1.43 -5.48 12.92
CA LEU A 170 0.33 -4.64 12.44
C LEU A 170 0.91 -3.56 11.49
N ASN A 171 0.19 -3.30 10.39
CA ASN A 171 0.30 -2.17 9.45
C ASN A 171 1.04 -2.38 8.11
N THR A 172 0.73 -3.45 7.38
CA THR A 172 0.93 -3.45 5.90
C THR A 172 -0.30 -3.98 5.18
N ASP A 173 -1.42 -3.24 5.27
CA ASP A 173 -2.55 -3.39 4.34
C ASP A 173 -2.58 -2.19 3.38
N PRO A 174 -2.51 -2.38 2.06
CA PRO A 174 -2.74 -1.31 1.10
C PRO A 174 -4.21 -0.82 0.98
N ASN A 175 -5.18 -1.36 1.74
CA ASN A 175 -6.62 -1.03 1.61
C ASN A 175 -7.32 -0.42 2.85
N LEU A 176 -6.65 0.40 3.66
CA LEU A 176 -7.34 1.19 4.71
C LEU A 176 -7.98 2.47 4.15
N GLN A 177 -9.28 2.40 3.87
CA GLN A 177 -10.15 3.57 3.70
C GLN A 177 -10.52 4.16 5.08
N ILE A 178 -9.90 5.29 5.41
CA ILE A 178 -10.40 6.46 6.15
C ILE A 178 -11.46 6.19 7.25
N ILE A 179 -11.03 6.21 8.52
CA ILE A 179 -11.45 7.15 9.59
C ILE A 179 -10.46 6.97 10.76
N LYS A 180 -9.91 8.08 11.28
CA LYS A 180 -8.98 8.13 12.43
C LYS A 180 -9.56 7.44 13.67
N PRO A 181 -8.79 6.63 14.41
CA PRO A 181 -9.02 6.43 15.84
C PRO A 181 -7.99 7.24 16.64
N SER A 182 -8.49 8.12 17.50
CA SER A 182 -7.78 8.58 18.68
C SER A 182 -8.12 7.61 19.81
N CYS A 183 -7.31 6.59 20.02
CA CYS A 183 -7.26 5.82 21.27
C CYS A 183 -5.80 5.61 21.64
N GLN A 184 -5.45 5.90 22.90
CA GLN A 184 -4.08 5.89 23.39
C GLN A 184 -3.46 4.48 23.31
N PRO A 185 -2.15 4.35 23.01
CA PRO A 185 -1.53 3.05 22.80
C PRO A 185 -1.22 2.37 24.14
N ALA A 186 -1.38 1.05 24.17
CA ALA A 186 -0.67 0.19 25.11
C ALA A 186 0.85 0.42 24.97
N SER A 187 1.59 0.29 26.07
CA SER A 187 3.05 0.56 26.08
C SER A 187 3.76 -0.14 24.91
N PRO A 188 4.73 0.53 24.25
CA PRO A 188 5.41 -0.01 23.10
C PRO A 188 6.08 -1.35 23.46
N ALA A 189 5.78 -2.41 22.73
CA ALA A 189 6.65 -3.58 22.69
C ALA A 189 7.99 -3.16 22.08
N ASP A 190 9.10 -3.68 22.62
CA ASP A 190 10.48 -3.23 22.32
C ASP A 190 10.82 -3.17 20.81
N GLY A 191 10.16 -4.00 19.99
CA GLY A 191 10.32 -4.01 18.53
C GLY A 191 9.65 -2.85 17.79
N GLU A 192 8.44 -2.42 18.20
CA GLU A 192 7.74 -1.31 17.56
C GLU A 192 8.38 0.04 17.94
N GLU A 193 8.91 0.15 19.16
CA GLU A 193 9.73 1.28 19.55
C GLU A 193 11.01 1.36 18.70
N PHE A 194 11.67 0.23 18.43
CA PHE A 194 12.85 0.19 17.58
C PHE A 194 12.55 0.62 16.13
N ILE A 195 11.44 0.15 15.54
CA ILE A 195 11.00 0.56 14.20
C ILE A 195 10.61 2.04 14.19
N ALA A 196 9.83 2.50 15.16
CA ALA A 196 9.44 3.90 15.27
C ALA A 196 10.65 4.83 15.45
N LYS A 197 11.66 4.43 16.24
CA LYS A 197 12.95 5.13 16.38
C LYS A 197 13.70 5.17 15.05
N ARG A 198 13.80 4.06 14.33
CA ARG A 198 14.45 4.01 13.01
C ARG A 198 13.77 4.94 12.01
N LEU A 199 12.44 4.83 11.86
CA LEU A 199 11.65 5.67 10.96
C LEU A 199 11.75 7.15 11.32
N THR A 200 11.79 7.47 12.62
CA THR A 200 11.96 8.86 13.07
C THR A 200 13.34 9.40 12.76
N ARG A 201 14.40 8.59 12.97
CA ARG A 201 15.77 8.97 12.58
C ARG A 201 15.87 9.23 11.09
N GLU A 202 15.39 8.30 10.26
CA GLU A 202 15.42 8.44 8.79
C GLU A 202 14.58 9.62 8.31
N ALA A 203 13.40 9.86 8.89
CA ALA A 203 12.59 11.01 8.54
C ALA A 203 13.25 12.34 8.93
N THR A 204 13.95 12.36 10.06
CA THR A 204 14.71 13.52 10.53
C THR A 204 15.85 13.84 9.56
N GLU A 205 16.61 12.83 9.13
CA GLU A 205 17.68 13.00 8.14
C GLU A 205 17.17 13.62 6.82
N VAL A 206 15.98 13.23 6.36
CA VAL A 206 15.37 13.80 5.14
C VAL A 206 14.99 15.28 5.33
N VAL A 207 14.43 15.65 6.49
CA VAL A 207 14.07 17.05 6.80
C VAL A 207 15.31 17.92 7.00
N GLU A 208 16.34 17.39 7.66
CA GLU A 208 17.64 18.05 7.81
C GLU A 208 18.30 18.29 6.46
N HIS A 209 18.22 17.32 5.55
CA HIS A 209 18.73 17.47 4.20
C HIS A 209 18.03 18.59 3.42
N LEU A 210 16.70 18.65 3.47
CA LEU A 210 15.93 19.75 2.88
C LEU A 210 16.30 21.09 3.53
N SER A 211 16.46 21.12 4.85
CA SER A 211 16.83 22.33 5.59
C SER A 211 18.21 22.86 5.16
N LYS A 212 19.18 21.94 5.03
CA LYS A 212 20.53 22.25 4.56
C LYS A 212 20.55 22.83 3.15
N LEU A 213 19.75 22.28 2.24
CA LEU A 213 19.71 22.71 0.85
C LEU A 213 18.92 24.00 0.61
N THR A 214 17.87 24.25 1.40
CA THR A 214 17.04 25.46 1.27
C THR A 214 17.55 26.63 2.12
N GLY A 215 18.40 26.36 3.12
CA GLY A 215 18.83 27.33 4.13
C GLY A 215 17.75 27.67 5.16
N VAL A 216 16.57 27.03 5.09
CA VAL A 216 15.45 27.23 6.01
C VAL A 216 15.44 26.10 7.02
N THR A 217 15.40 26.43 8.32
CA THR A 217 15.26 25.41 9.36
C THR A 217 13.80 25.01 9.47
N PHE A 218 13.48 23.75 9.18
CA PHE A 218 12.15 23.19 9.39
C PHE A 218 12.05 22.57 10.78
N GLU A 219 10.99 22.89 11.51
CA GLU A 219 10.72 22.25 12.81
C GLU A 219 10.47 20.75 12.62
N LEU A 220 11.09 19.93 13.47
CA LEU A 220 10.91 18.48 13.53
C LEU A 220 9.61 18.11 14.25
N SER A 221 8.50 18.73 13.83
CA SER A 221 7.18 18.46 14.36
C SER A 221 6.60 17.18 13.79
N ASP A 222 5.66 16.58 14.52
CA ASP A 222 5.00 15.35 14.11
C ASP A 222 4.31 15.52 12.74
N ASN A 223 3.75 16.69 12.45
CA ASN A 223 3.12 17.03 11.16
C ASN A 223 4.11 16.99 9.96
N ASN A 224 5.36 17.39 10.18
CA ASN A 224 6.38 17.38 9.13
C ASN A 224 6.95 15.97 8.91
N LEU A 225 7.07 15.19 9.98
CA LEU A 225 7.66 13.85 9.95
C LEU A 225 6.65 12.77 9.60
N GLN A 226 5.37 12.95 9.92
CA GLN A 226 4.31 11.94 9.72
C GLN A 226 4.23 11.49 8.26
N HIS A 227 4.28 12.43 7.30
CA HIS A 227 4.22 12.09 5.89
C HIS A 227 5.42 11.26 5.43
N ILE A 228 6.63 11.58 5.91
CA ILE A 228 7.86 10.87 5.57
C ILE A 228 7.87 9.48 6.22
N ARG A 229 7.57 9.42 7.53
CA ARG A 229 7.45 8.16 8.27
C ARG A 229 6.42 7.23 7.63
N ALA A 230 5.27 7.74 7.18
CA ALA A 230 4.25 6.94 6.49
C ALA A 230 4.79 6.31 5.19
N ARG A 231 5.62 7.05 4.43
CA ARG A 231 6.20 6.54 3.17
C ARG A 231 7.27 5.49 3.40
N LEU A 232 8.11 5.69 4.42
CA LEU A 232 9.11 4.72 4.86
C LEU A 232 8.46 3.46 5.45
N ARG A 233 7.41 3.62 6.26
CA ARG A 233 6.67 2.50 6.90
C ARG A 233 5.97 1.62 5.87
N ASN A 234 5.36 2.23 4.85
CA ASN A 234 4.68 1.50 3.78
C ASN A 234 5.65 0.94 2.71
N ALA A 235 6.97 1.12 2.88
CA ALA A 235 8.01 0.74 1.93
C ALA A 235 7.76 1.25 0.49
N THR A 236 7.03 2.37 0.35
CA THR A 236 6.69 2.96 -0.96
C THR A 236 7.86 3.73 -1.57
N ALA A 237 8.80 4.15 -0.73
CA ALA A 237 10.07 4.73 -1.14
C ALA A 237 11.11 4.53 -0.04
N THR A 238 12.37 4.39 -0.43
CA THR A 238 13.50 4.36 0.50
C THR A 238 13.89 5.77 0.94
N LYS A 239 14.67 5.89 2.02
CA LYS A 239 15.25 7.16 2.43
C LYS A 239 16.02 7.83 1.29
N ASP A 240 16.85 7.08 0.58
CA ASP A 240 17.68 7.60 -0.51
C ASP A 240 16.83 8.16 -1.65
N GLU A 241 15.74 7.48 -2.00
CA GLU A 241 14.77 7.97 -2.98
C GLU A 241 14.10 9.29 -2.54
N MET A 242 13.84 9.45 -1.24
CA MET A 242 13.32 10.72 -0.70
C MET A 242 14.35 11.84 -0.75
N LEU A 243 15.63 11.53 -0.54
CA LEU A 243 16.71 12.49 -0.70
C LEU A 243 16.83 12.95 -2.17
N VAL A 244 16.70 12.03 -3.13
CA VAL A 244 16.68 12.36 -4.57
C VAL A 244 15.49 13.26 -4.93
N VAL A 245 14.31 13.02 -4.33
CA VAL A 245 13.15 13.91 -4.50
C VAL A 245 13.43 15.31 -3.97
N VAL A 246 14.06 15.42 -2.81
CA VAL A 246 14.46 16.72 -2.23
C VAL A 246 15.44 17.42 -3.16
N ASP A 247 16.48 16.73 -3.61
CA ASP A 247 17.49 17.28 -4.54
C ASP A 247 16.85 17.84 -5.81
N HIS A 248 16.01 17.04 -6.46
CA HIS A 248 15.32 17.42 -7.69
C HIS A 248 14.44 18.66 -7.48
N LEU A 249 13.59 18.66 -6.44
CA LEU A 249 12.68 19.78 -6.20
C LEU A 249 13.43 21.05 -5.80
N VAL A 250 14.48 20.95 -5.01
CA VAL A 250 15.31 22.11 -4.67
C VAL A 250 16.00 22.64 -5.93
N ALA A 251 16.64 21.77 -6.73
CA ALA A 251 17.30 22.16 -7.97
C ALA A 251 16.33 22.85 -8.95
N CYS A 252 15.07 22.40 -8.99
CA CYS A 252 14.07 22.93 -9.90
C CYS A 252 13.29 24.14 -9.39
N TRP A 253 13.05 24.25 -8.09
CA TRP A 253 12.10 25.23 -7.56
C TRP A 253 12.74 26.31 -6.71
N LEU A 254 13.93 26.07 -6.14
CA LEU A 254 14.62 27.09 -5.35
C LEU A 254 14.95 28.30 -6.23
N GLY A 255 14.70 29.51 -5.73
CA GLY A 255 14.84 30.75 -6.50
C GLY A 255 13.69 31.06 -7.46
N THR A 256 12.71 30.17 -7.61
CA THR A 256 11.50 30.41 -8.43
C THR A 256 10.27 30.71 -7.56
N LYS A 257 9.15 31.09 -8.20
CA LYS A 257 7.85 31.23 -7.51
C LYS A 257 7.36 29.93 -6.84
N PHE A 258 7.89 28.77 -7.24
CA PHE A 258 7.54 27.46 -6.71
C PHE A 258 8.27 27.10 -5.41
N ALA A 259 9.27 27.89 -5.00
CA ALA A 259 10.01 27.67 -3.74
C ALA A 259 9.09 27.59 -2.51
N ARG A 260 7.92 28.25 -2.52
CA ARG A 260 6.88 28.17 -1.47
C ARG A 260 6.29 26.75 -1.29
N GLY A 261 6.54 25.86 -2.25
CA GLY A 261 6.19 24.45 -2.22
C GLY A 261 7.24 23.56 -1.54
N LEU A 262 8.46 24.08 -1.29
CA LEU A 262 9.55 23.35 -0.65
C LEU A 262 9.32 23.27 0.87
N ASN A 263 8.36 22.44 1.26
CA ASN A 263 8.00 22.17 2.65
C ASN A 263 7.79 20.66 2.80
N PRO A 264 8.30 20.02 3.89
CA PRO A 264 8.17 18.57 4.11
C PRO A 264 6.74 18.05 3.91
N SER A 265 5.73 18.66 4.53
CA SER A 265 4.35 18.18 4.41
C SER A 265 3.80 18.29 2.99
N LYS A 266 4.28 19.24 2.18
CA LYS A 266 3.83 19.42 0.78
C LYS A 266 4.58 18.50 -0.20
N ILE A 267 5.87 18.29 0.02
CA ILE A 267 6.73 17.44 -0.82
C ILE A 267 6.33 15.97 -0.66
N PHE A 268 6.12 15.55 0.59
CA PHE A 268 5.86 14.15 0.97
C PHE A 268 4.38 13.83 1.15
N SER A 269 3.48 14.74 0.77
CA SER A 269 2.04 14.48 0.81
C SER A 269 1.68 13.28 -0.07
N SER A 270 0.62 12.56 0.30
CA SER A 270 0.19 11.36 -0.43
C SER A 270 -0.16 11.62 -1.89
N GLU A 271 -0.74 12.77 -2.17
CA GLU A 271 -1.21 13.14 -3.52
C GLU A 271 -0.06 13.48 -4.48
N LYS A 272 1.03 14.07 -3.96
CA LYS A 272 2.11 14.64 -4.78
C LYS A 272 3.35 13.78 -4.82
N PHE A 273 3.59 12.99 -3.78
CA PHE A 273 4.86 12.28 -3.62
C PHE A 273 5.15 11.28 -4.75
N SER A 274 4.16 10.53 -5.21
CA SER A 274 4.34 9.56 -6.31
C SER A 274 4.78 10.23 -7.62
N SER A 275 4.17 11.38 -7.96
CA SER A 275 4.54 12.17 -9.13
C SER A 275 5.92 12.81 -8.96
N ASN A 276 6.22 13.33 -7.77
CA ASN A 276 7.53 13.91 -7.46
C ASN A 276 8.64 12.85 -7.56
N LEU A 277 8.39 11.64 -7.06
CA LEU A 277 9.33 10.51 -7.10
C LEU A 277 9.62 10.07 -8.54
N LEU A 278 8.59 9.96 -9.38
CA LEU A 278 8.76 9.63 -10.79
C LEU A 278 9.62 10.66 -11.52
N ALA A 279 9.34 11.95 -11.32
CA ALA A 279 10.10 13.04 -11.92
C ALA A 279 11.56 13.06 -11.41
N ALA A 280 11.77 12.87 -10.12
CA ALA A 280 13.09 12.87 -9.50
C ALA A 280 13.95 11.69 -9.98
N LYS A 281 13.36 10.49 -10.12
CA LYS A 281 14.06 9.32 -10.70
C LYS A 281 14.46 9.55 -12.15
N ALA A 282 13.58 10.15 -12.96
CA ALA A 282 13.90 10.48 -14.35
C ALA A 282 15.02 11.52 -14.43
N TRP A 283 14.99 12.53 -13.57
CA TRP A 283 16.03 13.56 -13.46
C TRP A 283 17.38 12.98 -13.01
N ASP A 284 17.38 12.09 -12.02
CA ASP A 284 18.59 11.42 -11.52
C ASP A 284 19.19 10.48 -12.58
N THR A 285 18.34 9.70 -13.27
CA THR A 285 18.74 8.83 -14.40
C THR A 285 19.30 9.64 -15.58
N ALA A 286 18.80 10.85 -15.80
CA ALA A 286 19.30 11.78 -16.83
C ALA A 286 20.62 12.49 -16.43
N GLY A 287 21.21 12.15 -15.29
CA GLY A 287 22.47 12.75 -14.82
C GLY A 287 22.29 14.12 -14.16
N ARG A 288 21.12 14.37 -13.56
CA ARG A 288 20.80 15.59 -12.80
C ARG A 288 20.97 16.90 -13.61
N PRO A 289 20.31 17.03 -14.78
CA PRO A 289 20.41 18.23 -15.61
C PRO A 289 19.91 19.49 -14.87
N ALA A 290 20.43 20.66 -15.25
CA ALA A 290 19.97 21.93 -14.70
C ALA A 290 18.48 22.14 -14.99
N CYS A 291 17.69 22.37 -13.94
CA CYS A 291 16.27 22.65 -14.08
C CYS A 291 16.08 24.10 -14.55
N SER A 292 15.89 24.32 -15.84
CA SER A 292 15.71 25.66 -16.40
C SER A 292 14.38 26.29 -15.99
N SER A 293 14.45 27.40 -15.25
CA SER A 293 13.33 28.29 -14.97
C SER A 293 13.25 29.42 -15.99
N GLU A 294 13.05 29.09 -17.27
CA GLU A 294 12.48 29.92 -18.34
C GLU A 294 12.39 29.09 -19.63
N PRO A 295 11.44 29.37 -20.55
CA PRO A 295 11.12 28.47 -21.65
C PRO A 295 12.33 28.38 -22.58
N ALA A 296 12.96 27.21 -22.61
CA ALA A 296 14.07 26.93 -23.49
C ALA A 296 13.58 27.04 -24.95
N THR A 297 13.83 28.20 -25.54
CA THR A 297 13.96 28.36 -26.97
C THR A 297 15.11 27.47 -27.44
N ALA A 298 14.71 26.46 -28.22
CA ALA A 298 15.51 25.70 -29.18
C ALA A 298 16.80 25.02 -28.68
N SER A 299 16.81 23.69 -28.71
CA SER A 299 17.45 22.99 -29.84
C SER A 299 17.16 21.48 -29.84
N ASN A 300 16.51 21.05 -30.93
CA ASN A 300 16.53 19.73 -31.57
C ASN A 300 16.67 18.47 -30.69
N ASP A 301 15.51 17.89 -30.35
CA ASP A 301 15.25 16.49 -30.72
C ASP A 301 13.74 16.23 -30.82
N SER A 302 13.26 15.99 -32.05
CA SER A 302 12.11 15.16 -32.44
C SER A 302 10.83 15.12 -31.57
N LEU A 303 10.45 16.19 -30.87
CA LEU A 303 9.19 16.29 -30.13
C LEU A 303 8.07 16.68 -31.09
N ILE A 304 7.22 15.70 -31.44
CA ILE A 304 5.92 15.95 -32.06
C ILE A 304 5.17 16.92 -31.15
N ASP A 305 4.90 18.12 -31.64
CA ASP A 305 4.19 19.18 -30.93
C ASP A 305 2.77 18.70 -30.56
N VAL A 306 2.63 18.24 -29.32
CA VAL A 306 1.37 17.78 -28.73
C VAL A 306 0.40 18.95 -28.49
N THR A 307 0.90 20.19 -28.44
CA THR A 307 0.05 21.37 -28.21
C THR A 307 -0.76 21.74 -29.44
N GLU A 308 -0.16 21.63 -30.64
CA GLU A 308 -0.85 21.81 -31.91
C GLU A 308 -1.94 20.75 -32.11
N ARG A 309 -1.62 19.48 -31.82
CA ARG A 309 -2.55 18.35 -31.91
C ARG A 309 -3.79 18.55 -31.05
N ASP A 310 -3.61 18.94 -29.80
CA ASP A 310 -4.69 19.03 -28.82
C ASP A 310 -5.55 20.29 -29.04
N ALA A 311 -4.97 21.36 -29.61
CA ALA A 311 -5.71 22.52 -30.10
C ALA A 311 -6.56 22.17 -31.33
N ALA A 312 -5.99 21.45 -32.29
CA ALA A 312 -6.67 21.00 -33.50
C ALA A 312 -7.83 20.03 -33.21
N TYR A 313 -7.67 19.11 -32.26
CA TYR A 313 -8.76 18.21 -31.85
C TYR A 313 -9.99 18.96 -31.36
N ARG A 314 -9.77 19.97 -30.50
CA ARG A 314 -10.84 20.80 -29.95
C ARG A 314 -11.59 21.55 -31.05
N ARG A 315 -10.87 22.13 -32.02
CA ARG A 315 -11.46 22.79 -33.20
C ARG A 315 -12.27 21.82 -34.06
N TYR A 316 -11.72 20.63 -34.32
CA TYR A 316 -12.35 19.61 -35.13
C TYR A 316 -13.66 19.10 -34.51
N MET A 317 -13.69 18.89 -33.20
CA MET A 317 -14.87 18.41 -32.47
C MET A 317 -15.91 19.51 -32.25
N SER A 318 -15.50 20.76 -31.98
CA SER A 318 -16.42 21.87 -31.76
C SER A 318 -17.05 22.39 -33.06
N GLY A 319 -16.44 22.11 -34.23
CA GLY A 319 -16.90 22.61 -35.53
C GLY A 319 -16.77 24.13 -35.69
N THR A 320 -16.06 24.80 -34.77
CA THR A 320 -15.90 26.25 -34.75
C THR A 320 -14.83 26.67 -35.75
N ILE A 321 -15.16 27.63 -36.62
CA ILE A 321 -14.20 28.21 -37.58
C ILE A 321 -13.22 29.09 -36.80
N SER A 322 -11.93 28.75 -36.82
CA SER A 322 -10.88 29.55 -36.19
C SER A 322 -10.47 30.73 -37.08
N GLN A 323 -10.05 31.84 -36.45
CA GLN A 323 -9.47 33.00 -37.14
C GLN A 323 -8.01 32.76 -37.59
N THR A 324 -7.34 31.75 -37.03
CA THR A 324 -5.97 31.36 -37.40
C THR A 324 -5.98 30.34 -38.54
N LYS A 325 -5.16 30.57 -39.57
CA LYS A 325 -4.99 29.63 -40.69
C LYS A 325 -4.49 28.25 -40.18
N PRO A 326 -5.22 27.14 -40.42
CA PRO A 326 -4.80 25.81 -40.01
C PRO A 326 -3.51 25.36 -40.70
N SER A 327 -2.71 24.53 -40.03
CA SER A 327 -1.51 23.94 -40.65
C SER A 327 -1.87 22.86 -41.68
N ASP A 328 -0.94 22.57 -42.60
CA ASP A 328 -1.14 21.50 -43.60
C ASP A 328 -1.24 20.10 -42.96
N LEU A 329 -0.63 19.91 -41.79
CA LEU A 329 -0.78 18.69 -41.00
C LEU A 329 -2.19 18.60 -40.41
N GLU A 330 -2.69 19.68 -39.80
CA GLU A 330 -4.05 19.75 -39.25
C GLU A 330 -5.11 19.49 -40.33
N LEU A 331 -4.96 20.05 -41.54
CA LEU A 331 -5.88 19.82 -42.66
C LEU A 331 -5.91 18.34 -43.07
N ARG A 332 -4.75 17.69 -43.18
CA ARG A 332 -4.66 16.25 -43.51
C ARG A 332 -5.28 15.38 -42.43
N VAL A 333 -5.03 15.70 -41.16
CA VAL A 333 -5.60 14.98 -40.01
C VAL A 333 -7.11 15.16 -39.93
N CYS A 334 -7.63 16.37 -40.14
CA CYS A 334 -9.07 16.64 -40.15
C CYS A 334 -9.78 15.86 -41.27
N LYS A 335 -9.19 15.78 -42.46
CA LYS A 335 -9.72 14.98 -43.58
C LYS A 335 -9.76 13.49 -43.24
N ALA A 336 -8.67 12.94 -42.67
CA ALA A 336 -8.59 11.54 -42.26
C ALA A 336 -9.55 11.21 -41.10
N ALA A 337 -9.68 12.11 -40.12
CA ALA A 337 -10.66 12.00 -39.04
C ALA A 337 -12.10 12.02 -39.54
N GLY A 338 -12.40 12.84 -40.56
CA GLY A 338 -13.68 12.86 -41.26
C GLY A 338 -14.01 11.52 -41.92
N ALA A 339 -13.06 10.94 -42.66
CA ALA A 339 -13.23 9.62 -43.26
C ALA A 339 -13.42 8.50 -42.21
N ALA A 340 -12.81 8.64 -41.03
CA ALA A 340 -12.95 7.71 -39.90
C ALA A 340 -14.22 7.93 -39.06
N ASN A 341 -15.11 8.87 -39.44
CA ASN A 341 -16.33 9.22 -38.70
C ASN A 341 -16.10 9.56 -37.21
N LEU A 342 -14.98 10.23 -36.90
CA LEU A 342 -14.54 10.42 -35.51
C LEU A 342 -15.54 11.13 -34.61
N ARG A 343 -16.33 12.06 -35.17
CA ARG A 343 -17.36 12.82 -34.43
C ARG A 343 -18.51 11.95 -33.90
N LYS A 344 -18.71 10.75 -34.44
CA LYS A 344 -19.77 9.82 -34.03
C LYS A 344 -19.29 8.75 -33.05
N GLN A 345 -17.99 8.73 -32.74
CA GLN A 345 -17.37 7.76 -31.83
C GLN A 345 -17.48 8.22 -30.38
N ASN A 346 -17.39 7.27 -29.43
CA ASN A 346 -17.31 7.59 -28.00
C ASN A 346 -16.12 8.51 -27.71
N SER A 347 -16.30 9.52 -26.83
CA SER A 347 -15.30 10.54 -26.50
C SER A 347 -13.91 9.97 -26.15
N THR A 348 -13.82 8.90 -25.35
CA THR A 348 -12.53 8.30 -24.98
C THR A 348 -11.85 7.62 -26.17
N PHE A 349 -12.61 6.93 -27.01
CA PHE A 349 -12.12 6.28 -28.23
C PHE A 349 -11.73 7.31 -29.31
N ALA A 350 -12.49 8.41 -29.43
CA ALA A 350 -12.24 9.47 -30.38
C ALA A 350 -10.91 10.19 -30.12
N ILE A 351 -10.55 10.43 -28.84
CA ILE A 351 -9.26 11.03 -28.45
C ILE A 351 -8.10 10.09 -28.81
N SER A 352 -8.21 8.80 -28.44
CA SER A 352 -7.19 7.80 -28.77
C SER A 352 -6.98 7.68 -30.28
N ARG A 353 -8.08 7.60 -31.04
CA ARG A 353 -8.02 7.50 -32.51
C ARG A 353 -7.48 8.77 -33.17
N TRP A 354 -7.80 9.96 -32.64
CA TRP A 354 -7.23 11.23 -33.11
C TRP A 354 -5.71 11.26 -32.96
N ASN A 355 -5.20 10.83 -31.80
CA ASN A 355 -3.76 10.79 -31.53
C ASN A 355 -3.01 9.86 -32.49
N SER A 356 -3.60 8.71 -32.83
CA SER A 356 -3.03 7.79 -33.82
C SER A 356 -3.02 8.39 -35.22
N ILE A 357 -4.13 9.00 -35.66
CA ILE A 357 -4.20 9.65 -36.99
C ILE A 357 -3.19 10.80 -37.09
N TRP A 358 -3.04 11.61 -36.03
CA TRP A 358 -2.07 12.70 -35.99
C TRP A 358 -0.64 12.18 -36.18
N LYS A 359 -0.27 11.12 -35.45
CA LYS A 359 1.04 10.48 -35.55
C LYS A 359 1.30 9.91 -36.96
N GLU A 360 0.32 9.21 -37.53
CA GLU A 360 0.41 8.64 -38.88
C GLU A 360 0.61 9.73 -39.96
N GLN A 361 -0.13 10.84 -39.88
CA GLN A 361 -0.03 11.94 -40.85
C GLN A 361 1.26 12.76 -40.67
N ALA A 362 1.72 12.95 -39.43
CA ALA A 362 2.99 13.62 -39.15
C ALA A 362 4.18 12.83 -39.72
N GLN A 363 4.17 11.50 -39.55
CA GLN A 363 5.18 10.60 -40.11
C GLN A 363 5.17 10.59 -41.64
N ARG A 364 3.99 10.59 -42.27
CA ARG A 364 3.86 10.70 -43.74
C ARG A 364 4.34 12.04 -44.29
N GLY A 365 4.21 13.12 -43.51
CA GLY A 365 4.74 14.44 -43.86
C GLY A 365 6.27 14.48 -43.92
N ASN A 366 6.94 13.82 -42.97
CA ASN A 366 8.40 13.80 -42.90
C ASN A 366 9.06 12.92 -43.97
N GLN A 367 8.37 11.89 -44.48
CA GLN A 367 8.90 11.01 -45.54
C GLN A 367 8.84 11.64 -46.94
N GLY A 368 7.96 12.63 -47.17
CA GLY A 368 7.86 13.34 -48.45
C GLY A 368 8.87 14.48 -48.62
N ALA A 369 9.63 14.84 -47.58
CA ALA A 369 10.66 15.88 -47.63
C ALA A 369 12.08 15.32 -47.82
N ALA A 370 12.23 13.99 -47.90
CA ALA A 370 13.50 13.29 -48.06
C ALA A 370 13.63 12.54 -49.40
N ALA A 371 12.82 12.91 -50.41
CA ALA A 371 12.83 12.33 -51.75
C ALA A 371 13.10 13.41 -52.81
#